data_AF-A0A1P8KIR1-F1
#
_entry.id   AF-A0A1P8KIR1-F1
#
_cell.length_a   1.000
_cell.length_b   1.000
_cell.length_c   1.000
_cell.angle_alpha   90.00
_cell.angle_beta   90.00
_cell.angle_gamma   90.00
#
_symmetry.space_group_name_H-M   'P 1'
#
loop_
_entity.id
_entity.type
_entity.pdbx_description
1 polymer ?
#
loop_
_entity_poly.entity_id
_entity_poly.type
_entity_poly.pdbx_seq_one_letter_code
_entity_poly.pdbx_strand_id
1 'polypeptide(L)'
;MPYLVGSLIAIVTAMTILFTRYEADDSTIKAELENMRVMFSMVDGFVETCINTDSSCLDDISFEKLSIAGVLINNSVVSGSGLSSTVTFPHNDVIWQIIPNKNASNSYKLLVDMRASAGLMSKAIFSENFSSREFCEKPLFGTAELKENQFDGTDDFEDSGSSTTSDGFFVCTVFK
;
A
#
# COMPACT_ATOMS: atom_id res chain seq x y z
N MET A 1 8.00 10.31 -18.21
CA MET A 1 7.06 11.43 -17.91
C MET A 1 5.60 11.24 -18.37
N PRO A 2 5.25 10.46 -19.41
CA PRO A 2 3.84 10.14 -19.73
C PRO A 2 3.18 9.16 -18.73
N TYR A 3 3.96 8.29 -18.09
CA TYR A 3 3.49 7.26 -17.17
C TYR A 3 2.96 7.81 -15.83
N LEU A 4 3.48 8.95 -15.35
CA LEU A 4 3.02 9.63 -14.13
C LEU A 4 1.55 10.05 -14.24
N VAL A 5 1.19 10.71 -15.34
CA VAL A 5 -0.18 11.18 -15.57
C VAL A 5 -1.12 10.00 -15.86
N GLY A 6 -0.63 8.99 -16.58
CA GLY A 6 -1.39 7.77 -16.87
C GLY A 6 -1.73 6.96 -15.63
N SER A 7 -0.74 6.69 -14.77
CA SER A 7 -0.93 5.98 -13.49
C SER A 7 -1.89 6.77 -12.61
N LEU A 8 -1.62 8.07 -12.35
CA LEU A 8 -2.48 8.92 -11.52
C LEU A 8 -3.95 8.91 -11.97
N ILE A 9 -4.24 9.12 -13.26
CA ILE A 9 -5.61 9.15 -13.78
C ILE A 9 -6.28 7.78 -13.65
N ALA A 10 -5.54 6.70 -13.82
CA ALA A 10 -6.08 5.36 -13.72
C ALA A 10 -6.36 4.98 -12.25
N ILE A 11 -5.51 5.40 -11.29
CA ILE A 11 -5.78 5.31 -9.85
C ILE A 11 -7.04 6.10 -9.48
N VAL A 12 -7.16 7.34 -9.98
CA VAL A 12 -8.32 8.22 -9.75
C VAL A 12 -9.62 7.57 -10.23
N THR A 13 -9.63 7.03 -11.44
CA THR A 13 -10.85 6.44 -12.05
C THR A 13 -11.25 5.13 -11.39
N ALA A 14 -10.28 4.28 -11.04
CA ALA A 14 -10.57 3.00 -10.41
C ALA A 14 -11.04 3.15 -8.95
N MET A 15 -10.51 4.15 -8.22
CA MET A 15 -10.98 4.54 -6.89
C MET A 15 -12.39 5.14 -6.92
N THR A 16 -12.71 6.01 -7.88
CA THR A 16 -14.07 6.57 -7.99
C THR A 16 -15.11 5.48 -8.29
N ILE A 17 -14.78 4.46 -9.07
CA ILE A 17 -15.66 3.29 -9.27
C ILE A 17 -15.80 2.45 -8.00
N LEU A 18 -14.75 2.32 -7.21
CA LEU A 18 -14.83 1.66 -5.90
C LEU A 18 -15.71 2.49 -4.95
N PHE A 19 -15.43 3.78 -4.79
CA PHE A 19 -16.11 4.67 -3.86
C PHE A 19 -17.60 4.78 -4.19
N THR A 20 -17.99 4.90 -5.45
CA THR A 20 -19.42 4.94 -5.85
C THR A 20 -20.20 3.66 -5.50
N ARG A 21 -19.55 2.50 -5.34
CA ARG A 21 -20.19 1.28 -4.81
C ARG A 21 -20.42 1.31 -3.30
N TYR A 22 -19.67 2.13 -2.57
CA TYR A 22 -19.67 2.19 -1.10
C TYR A 22 -20.28 3.50 -0.54
N GLU A 23 -20.50 4.49 -1.40
CA GLU A 23 -20.87 5.88 -1.09
C GLU A 23 -22.33 6.12 -0.67
N ALA A 24 -23.17 5.09 -0.53
CA ALA A 24 -24.60 5.34 -0.39
C ALA A 24 -25.04 6.00 0.93
N ASP A 25 -24.23 6.05 2.00
CA ASP A 25 -24.73 6.61 3.29
C ASP A 25 -23.71 7.18 4.31
N ASP A 26 -22.38 7.09 4.14
CA ASP A 26 -21.44 7.47 5.22
C ASP A 26 -20.31 8.42 4.76
N SER A 27 -20.46 9.71 5.10
CA SER A 27 -19.46 10.75 4.81
C SER A 27 -18.12 10.55 5.52
N THR A 28 -18.09 9.80 6.63
CA THR A 28 -16.88 9.55 7.42
C THR A 28 -15.96 8.57 6.71
N ILE A 29 -16.52 7.48 6.18
CA ILE A 29 -15.77 6.51 5.37
C ILE A 29 -15.31 7.11 4.06
N LYS A 30 -16.11 7.99 3.45
CA LYS A 30 -15.69 8.68 2.23
C LYS A 30 -14.40 9.47 2.44
N ALA A 31 -14.25 10.14 3.58
CA ALA A 31 -13.02 10.87 3.91
C ALA A 31 -11.82 9.93 4.10
N GLU A 32 -12.00 8.82 4.82
CA GLU A 32 -10.95 7.79 5.02
C GLU A 32 -10.50 7.16 3.70
N LEU A 33 -11.45 6.88 2.81
CA LEU A 33 -11.19 6.32 1.49
C LEU A 33 -10.40 7.28 0.59
N GLU A 34 -10.77 8.56 0.57
CA GLU A 34 -10.00 9.59 -0.15
C GLU A 34 -8.59 9.77 0.45
N ASN A 35 -8.44 9.67 1.77
CA ASN A 35 -7.12 9.68 2.41
C ASN A 35 -6.27 8.47 1.97
N MET A 36 -6.85 7.26 1.95
CA MET A 36 -6.20 6.05 1.42
C MET A 36 -5.73 6.24 -0.02
N ARG A 37 -6.58 6.82 -0.87
CA ARG A 37 -6.22 7.14 -2.25
C ARG A 37 -5.03 8.08 -2.37
N VAL A 38 -5.01 9.14 -1.58
CA VAL A 38 -3.87 10.07 -1.55
C VAL A 38 -2.61 9.33 -1.10
N MET A 39 -2.69 8.46 -0.09
CA MET A 39 -1.55 7.67 0.39
C MET A 39 -1.03 6.70 -0.68
N PHE A 40 -1.88 5.97 -1.39
CA PHE A 40 -1.43 5.10 -2.49
C PHE A 40 -0.69 5.90 -3.57
N SER A 41 -1.24 7.07 -3.94
CA SER A 41 -0.58 7.95 -4.91
C SER A 41 0.76 8.50 -4.40
N MET A 42 0.90 8.73 -3.09
CA MET A 42 2.16 9.15 -2.48
C MET A 42 3.19 8.04 -2.52
N VAL A 43 2.83 6.82 -2.09
CA VAL A 43 3.72 5.65 -2.14
C VAL A 43 4.18 5.38 -3.57
N ASP A 44 3.27 5.37 -4.54
CA ASP A 44 3.60 5.18 -5.96
C ASP A 44 4.60 6.24 -6.46
N GLY A 45 4.41 7.50 -6.05
CA GLY A 45 5.29 8.62 -6.36
C GLY A 45 6.66 8.54 -5.68
N PHE A 46 6.74 7.98 -4.46
CA PHE A 46 8.02 7.76 -3.78
C PHE A 46 8.85 6.70 -4.51
N VAL A 47 8.23 5.57 -4.88
CA VAL A 47 8.90 4.51 -5.64
C VAL A 47 9.38 5.06 -6.99
N GLU A 48 8.54 5.84 -7.67
CA GLU A 48 8.89 6.46 -8.95
C GLU A 48 10.07 7.44 -8.81
N THR A 49 10.06 8.28 -7.78
CA THR A 49 11.18 9.21 -7.51
C THR A 49 12.47 8.44 -7.23
N CYS A 50 12.36 7.31 -6.52
CA CYS A 50 13.50 6.46 -6.25
C CYS A 50 14.06 5.82 -7.52
N ILE A 51 13.22 5.24 -8.38
CA ILE A 51 13.63 4.69 -9.69
C ILE A 51 14.31 5.74 -10.58
N ASN A 52 13.77 6.96 -10.59
CA ASN A 52 14.33 8.07 -11.38
C ASN A 52 15.67 8.58 -10.82
N THR A 53 15.96 8.34 -9.55
CA THR A 53 17.22 8.75 -8.89
C THR A 53 18.26 7.63 -8.94
N ASP A 54 17.82 6.39 -8.80
CA ASP A 54 18.64 5.18 -8.75
C ASP A 54 17.92 4.03 -9.48
N SER A 55 18.49 3.58 -10.59
CA SER A 55 17.95 2.48 -11.40
C SER A 55 17.93 1.13 -10.68
N SER A 56 18.70 0.98 -9.60
CA SER A 56 18.75 -0.21 -8.75
C SER A 56 17.87 -0.10 -7.50
N CYS A 57 17.08 0.98 -7.36
CA CYS A 57 16.26 1.20 -6.18
C CYS A 57 15.31 0.03 -5.88
N LEU A 58 14.76 -0.63 -6.91
CA LEU A 58 13.83 -1.74 -6.72
C LEU A 58 14.47 -3.01 -6.13
N ASP A 59 15.79 -3.13 -6.15
CA ASP A 59 16.48 -4.34 -5.66
C ASP A 59 16.56 -4.39 -4.12
N ASP A 60 16.50 -3.24 -3.46
CA ASP A 60 16.64 -3.08 -2.00
C ASP A 60 15.66 -2.04 -1.41
N ILE A 61 14.53 -1.83 -2.08
CA ILE A 61 13.55 -0.82 -1.68
C ILE A 61 12.99 -1.08 -0.28
N SER A 62 13.02 -0.05 0.56
CA SER A 62 12.49 -0.07 1.93
C SER A 62 12.12 1.35 2.37
N PHE A 63 11.22 1.50 3.33
CA PHE A 63 10.86 2.82 3.85
C PHE A 63 12.01 3.50 4.60
N GLU A 64 12.91 2.74 5.22
CA GLU A 64 14.16 3.30 5.75
C GLU A 64 15.01 3.93 4.64
N LYS A 65 15.24 3.21 3.53
CA LYS A 65 16.02 3.75 2.40
C LYS A 65 15.36 4.99 1.79
N LEU A 66 14.04 4.97 1.61
CA LEU A 66 13.28 6.12 1.12
C LEU A 66 13.34 7.32 2.07
N SER A 67 13.38 7.08 3.38
CA SER A 67 13.54 8.10 4.42
C SER A 67 14.93 8.74 4.37
N ILE A 68 15.99 7.92 4.31
CA ILE A 68 17.38 8.38 4.21
C ILE A 68 17.61 9.16 2.91
N ALA A 69 16.97 8.74 1.81
CA ALA A 69 17.01 9.44 0.54
C ALA A 69 16.23 10.77 0.53
N GLY A 70 15.47 11.08 1.59
CA GLY A 70 14.65 12.29 1.68
C GLY A 70 13.46 12.30 0.73
N VAL A 71 12.97 11.13 0.31
CA VAL A 71 11.85 10.98 -0.64
C VAL A 71 10.50 11.03 0.08
N LEU A 72 10.46 10.61 1.35
CA LEU A 72 9.25 10.62 2.16
C LEU A 72 8.82 12.04 2.57
N ILE A 73 7.55 12.20 2.92
CA ILE A 73 7.04 13.45 3.47
C ILE A 73 7.57 13.70 4.89
N ASN A 74 7.87 14.96 5.23
CA ASN A 74 8.55 15.34 6.48
C ASN A 74 7.87 14.91 7.79
N ASN A 75 6.60 14.53 7.75
CA ASN A 75 5.77 14.16 8.89
C ASN A 75 5.36 12.69 8.89
N SER A 76 5.90 11.87 7.99
CA SER A 76 5.76 10.42 8.07
C SER A 76 6.62 9.85 9.20
N VAL A 77 6.07 8.91 9.97
CA VAL A 77 6.81 8.22 11.02
C VAL A 77 7.30 6.89 10.45
N VAL A 78 8.62 6.72 10.35
CA VAL A 78 9.24 5.46 9.95
C VAL A 78 9.67 4.71 11.20
N SER A 79 9.28 3.44 11.29
CA SER A 79 9.64 2.53 12.39
C SER A 79 10.34 1.29 11.85
N GLY A 80 11.20 0.66 12.66
CA GLY A 80 11.97 -0.52 12.24
C GLY A 80 13.23 -0.20 11.43
N SER A 81 13.81 -1.23 10.81
CA SER A 81 15.05 -1.12 10.03
C SER A 81 15.09 -2.11 8.87
N GLY A 82 15.74 -1.73 7.78
CA GLY A 82 15.87 -2.49 6.54
C GLY A 82 14.50 -2.80 5.94
N LEU A 83 14.34 -4.04 5.46
CA LEU A 83 13.10 -4.52 4.85
C LEU A 83 11.94 -4.64 5.85
N SER A 84 12.22 -4.66 7.16
CA SER A 84 11.19 -4.61 8.21
C SER A 84 10.66 -3.20 8.48
N SER A 85 11.20 -2.18 7.79
CA SER A 85 10.78 -0.80 8.02
C SER A 85 9.35 -0.56 7.56
N THR A 86 8.57 0.06 8.45
CA THR A 86 7.18 0.45 8.20
C THR A 86 7.04 1.96 8.26
N VAL A 87 6.04 2.49 7.57
CA VAL A 87 5.70 3.91 7.62
C VAL A 87 4.24 4.10 8.01
N THR A 88 4.00 5.12 8.82
CA THR A 88 2.67 5.64 9.12
C THR A 88 2.61 7.10 8.66
N PHE A 89 1.56 7.42 7.92
CA PHE A 89 1.29 8.75 7.40
C PHE A 89 0.63 9.65 8.47
N PRO A 90 0.81 10.97 8.41
CA PRO A 90 0.25 11.90 9.38
C PRO A 90 -1.29 11.78 9.46
N HIS A 91 -1.82 11.79 10.68
CA HIS A 91 -3.26 11.69 10.95
C HIS A 91 -3.91 10.41 10.40
N ASN A 92 -3.14 9.32 10.32
CA ASN A 92 -3.64 8.05 9.85
C ASN A 92 -3.06 6.89 10.68
N ASP A 93 -3.85 5.85 10.88
CA ASP A 93 -3.46 4.67 11.67
C ASP A 93 -3.06 3.48 10.78
N VAL A 94 -3.07 3.64 9.46
CA VAL A 94 -2.68 2.60 8.50
C VAL A 94 -1.17 2.51 8.43
N ILE A 95 -0.67 1.29 8.58
CA ILE A 95 0.74 0.94 8.54
C ILE A 95 1.07 0.39 7.16
N TRP A 96 2.17 0.87 6.59
CA TRP A 96 2.62 0.48 5.25
C TRP A 96 4.00 -0.13 5.35
N GLN A 97 4.25 -1.21 4.61
CA GLN A 97 5.56 -1.83 4.49
C GLN A 97 5.85 -2.16 3.03
N ILE A 98 7.06 -1.82 2.57
CA ILE A 98 7.50 -2.06 1.20
C ILE A 98 8.78 -2.88 1.20
N ILE A 99 8.82 -3.90 0.34
CA ILE A 99 9.99 -4.77 0.15
C ILE A 99 10.23 -5.00 -1.36
N PRO A 100 11.47 -5.28 -1.78
CA PRO A 100 11.77 -5.62 -3.17
C PRO A 100 11.12 -6.94 -3.56
N ASN A 101 10.68 -7.09 -4.81
CA ASN A 101 10.24 -8.38 -5.32
C ASN A 101 11.42 -9.17 -5.90
N LYS A 102 11.92 -10.16 -5.15
CA LYS A 102 13.04 -11.00 -5.59
C LYS A 102 12.78 -11.82 -6.85
N ASN A 103 11.51 -12.09 -7.15
CA ASN A 103 11.12 -12.88 -8.31
C ASN A 103 10.94 -12.04 -9.58
N ALA A 104 10.87 -10.70 -9.45
CA ALA A 104 10.67 -9.80 -10.56
C ALA A 104 11.23 -8.40 -10.28
N SER A 105 12.35 -8.07 -10.92
CA SER A 105 13.10 -6.80 -10.73
C SER A 105 12.37 -5.54 -11.19
N ASN A 106 11.24 -5.68 -11.90
CA ASN A 106 10.37 -4.59 -12.30
C ASN A 106 9.15 -4.44 -11.38
N SER A 107 9.23 -4.94 -10.15
CA SER A 107 8.12 -4.88 -9.21
C SER A 107 8.59 -4.82 -7.76
N TYR A 108 7.67 -4.42 -6.89
CA TYR A 108 7.86 -4.42 -5.44
C TYR A 108 6.64 -5.05 -4.78
N LYS A 109 6.81 -5.55 -3.56
CA LYS A 109 5.68 -5.99 -2.73
C LYS A 109 5.35 -4.91 -1.70
N LEU A 110 4.06 -4.67 -1.52
CA LEU A 110 3.51 -3.67 -0.60
C LEU A 110 2.51 -4.35 0.33
N LEU A 111 2.78 -4.28 1.63
CA LEU A 111 1.85 -4.66 2.67
C LEU A 111 1.19 -3.40 3.23
N VAL A 112 -0.13 -3.45 3.36
CA VAL A 112 -0.95 -2.38 3.94
C VAL A 112 -1.78 -2.97 5.06
N ASP A 113 -1.58 -2.47 6.28
CA ASP A 113 -2.29 -2.91 7.48
C ASP A 113 -3.16 -1.78 8.02
N MET A 114 -4.47 -1.98 7.96
CA MET A 114 -5.51 -1.03 8.36
C MET A 114 -6.18 -1.42 9.69
N ARG A 115 -5.71 -2.47 10.38
CA ARG A 115 -6.36 -2.99 11.61
C ARG A 115 -6.44 -1.96 12.73
N ALA A 116 -5.49 -1.03 12.79
CA ALA A 116 -5.50 0.04 13.77
C ALA A 116 -6.49 1.17 13.43
N SER A 117 -6.97 1.27 12.18
CA SER A 117 -7.96 2.27 11.78
C SER A 117 -9.37 1.86 12.21
N ALA A 118 -9.85 2.42 13.31
CA ALA A 118 -11.21 2.19 13.80
C ALA A 118 -12.28 2.59 12.77
N GLY A 119 -12.01 3.62 11.96
CA GLY A 119 -12.90 4.07 10.89
C GLY A 119 -13.08 3.00 9.82
N LEU A 120 -11.98 2.52 9.24
CA LEU A 120 -12.01 1.48 8.19
C LEU A 120 -12.56 0.16 8.75
N MET A 121 -12.08 -0.28 9.90
CA MET A 121 -12.51 -1.53 10.55
C MET A 121 -13.96 -1.53 11.03
N SER A 122 -14.62 -0.36 11.12
CA SER A 122 -16.05 -0.28 11.44
C SER A 122 -16.97 -0.83 10.33
N LYS A 123 -16.44 -1.09 9.13
CA LYS A 123 -17.22 -1.62 8.00
C LYS A 123 -16.89 -3.07 7.74
N ALA A 124 -17.93 -3.89 7.61
CA ALA A 124 -17.86 -5.31 7.27
C ALA A 124 -16.99 -5.61 6.03
N ILE A 125 -16.87 -4.67 5.09
CA ILE A 125 -15.98 -4.86 3.95
C ILE A 125 -14.49 -4.86 4.31
N PHE A 126 -14.06 -4.17 5.36
CA PHE A 126 -12.68 -4.20 5.85
C PHE A 126 -12.48 -5.24 6.95
N SER A 127 -13.54 -5.56 7.71
CA SER A 127 -13.46 -6.44 8.87
C SER A 127 -13.94 -7.88 8.64
N GLU A 128 -14.71 -8.18 7.59
CA GLU A 128 -15.36 -9.50 7.41
C GLU A 128 -15.19 -10.10 6.01
N ASN A 129 -15.13 -9.29 4.95
CA ASN A 129 -15.01 -9.77 3.57
C ASN A 129 -14.16 -8.82 2.71
N PHE A 130 -12.87 -8.72 3.06
CA PHE A 130 -11.98 -7.75 2.44
C PHE A 130 -11.61 -8.13 1.00
N SER A 131 -12.03 -7.27 0.07
CA SER A 131 -11.73 -7.37 -1.36
C SER A 131 -10.33 -6.81 -1.65
N SER A 132 -9.29 -7.41 -1.05
CA SER A 132 -7.87 -7.05 -1.25
C SER A 132 -7.50 -6.98 -2.73
N ARG A 133 -8.10 -7.87 -3.52
CA ARG A 133 -7.97 -7.92 -4.97
C ARG A 133 -8.36 -6.61 -5.65
N GLU A 134 -9.45 -5.98 -5.24
CA GLU A 134 -9.85 -4.71 -5.82
C GLU A 134 -8.87 -3.59 -5.46
N PHE A 135 -8.32 -3.55 -4.26
CA PHE A 135 -7.33 -2.55 -3.86
C PHE A 135 -5.94 -2.79 -4.49
N CYS A 136 -5.58 -4.01 -4.85
CA CYS A 136 -4.34 -4.23 -5.60
C CYS A 136 -4.51 -3.93 -7.10
N GLU A 137 -5.57 -4.46 -7.72
CA GLU A 137 -5.71 -4.44 -9.18
C GLU A 137 -6.12 -3.06 -9.72
N LYS A 138 -6.88 -2.27 -8.94
CA LYS A 138 -7.44 -0.99 -9.39
C LYS A 138 -6.54 0.22 -9.11
N PRO A 139 -6.20 0.54 -7.85
CA PRO A 139 -5.40 1.72 -7.54
C PRO A 139 -3.88 1.47 -7.55
N LEU A 140 -3.42 0.23 -7.60
CA LEU A 140 -1.98 -0.07 -7.65
C LEU A 140 -1.56 -0.76 -8.94
N PHE A 141 -2.50 -1.12 -9.83
CA PHE A 141 -2.23 -1.92 -11.04
C PHE A 141 -1.39 -3.18 -10.75
N GLY A 142 -1.59 -3.74 -9.55
CA GLY A 142 -0.84 -4.86 -9.03
C GLY A 142 -1.63 -6.16 -9.00
N THR A 143 -1.00 -7.22 -8.50
CA THR A 143 -1.61 -8.52 -8.21
C THR A 143 -1.72 -8.72 -6.71
N ALA A 144 -2.88 -9.18 -6.22
CA ALA A 144 -3.09 -9.43 -4.80
C ALA A 144 -2.54 -10.80 -4.37
N GLU A 145 -1.78 -10.81 -3.27
CA GLU A 145 -1.27 -12.02 -2.63
C GLU A 145 -2.21 -12.41 -1.48
N LEU A 146 -3.14 -13.32 -1.74
CA LEU A 146 -4.27 -13.60 -0.84
C LEU A 146 -3.90 -14.35 0.44
N LYS A 147 -2.68 -14.87 0.55
CA LYS A 147 -2.22 -15.68 1.69
C LYS A 147 -1.13 -14.99 2.50
N GLU A 148 -0.45 -14.00 1.94
CA GLU A 148 0.66 -13.31 2.58
C GLU A 148 0.12 -12.24 3.54
N ASN A 149 0.59 -12.23 4.78
CA ASN A 149 0.06 -11.33 5.82
C ASN A 149 1.09 -10.75 6.79
N GLN A 150 2.31 -11.25 6.79
CA GLN A 150 3.36 -10.75 7.65
C GLN A 150 4.71 -10.82 6.95
N PHE A 151 5.63 -9.96 7.35
CA PHE A 151 7.02 -10.06 6.91
C PHE A 151 7.68 -11.26 7.58
N ASP A 152 8.35 -12.10 6.80
CA ASP A 152 9.02 -13.33 7.25
C ASP A 152 10.29 -13.07 8.09
N GLY A 153 10.74 -11.81 8.14
CA GLY A 153 11.96 -11.40 8.84
C GLY A 153 13.23 -11.50 8.00
N THR A 154 13.14 -11.97 6.77
CA THR A 154 14.26 -12.10 5.84
C THR A 154 14.08 -11.21 4.62
N ASP A 155 13.08 -11.50 3.80
CA ASP A 155 13.04 -10.98 2.43
C ASP A 155 11.70 -11.10 1.71
N ASP A 156 10.70 -11.74 2.31
CA ASP A 156 9.38 -11.91 1.70
C ASP A 156 8.24 -11.72 2.70
N PHE A 157 7.01 -11.74 2.20
CA PHE A 157 5.83 -11.88 3.03
C PHE A 157 5.38 -13.35 3.07
N GLU A 158 5.00 -13.82 4.25
CA GLU A 158 4.54 -15.19 4.47
C GLU A 158 3.12 -15.24 5.05
N ASP A 159 2.52 -16.43 5.02
CA ASP A 159 1.28 -16.73 5.72
C ASP A 159 1.59 -17.11 7.18
N SER A 160 1.13 -16.30 8.13
CA SER A 160 1.24 -16.59 9.57
C SER A 160 0.46 -17.83 10.02
N GLY A 161 -0.31 -18.47 9.14
CA GLY A 161 -1.18 -19.59 9.44
C GLY A 161 -2.48 -19.19 10.13
N SER A 162 -2.71 -17.88 10.33
CA SER A 162 -3.96 -17.30 10.85
C SER A 162 -4.77 -16.59 9.77
N SER A 163 -4.58 -16.94 8.49
CA SER A 163 -5.28 -16.37 7.33
C SER A 163 -6.75 -16.78 7.26
N THR A 164 -7.54 -16.34 8.25
CA THR A 164 -8.97 -16.13 8.02
C THR A 164 -9.12 -14.92 7.11
N THR A 165 -10.12 -14.87 6.25
CA THR A 165 -10.43 -13.73 5.36
C THR A 165 -10.98 -12.48 6.09
N SER A 166 -10.85 -12.47 7.41
CA SER A 166 -10.86 -11.29 8.28
C SER A 166 -9.46 -10.68 8.20
N ASP A 167 -9.24 -9.37 8.21
CA ASP A 167 -8.29 -8.76 9.17
C ASP A 167 -7.72 -7.44 8.64
N GLY A 168 -8.45 -6.66 7.85
CA GLY A 168 -8.06 -5.27 7.57
C GLY A 168 -6.66 -5.05 6.99
N PHE A 169 -5.99 -6.05 6.41
CA PHE A 169 -4.69 -5.91 5.77
C PHE A 169 -4.68 -6.61 4.40
N PHE A 170 -3.69 -6.27 3.58
CA PHE A 170 -3.40 -6.99 2.34
C PHE A 170 -1.98 -6.80 1.86
N VAL A 171 -1.53 -7.73 1.01
CA VAL A 171 -0.26 -7.66 0.30
C VAL A 171 -0.54 -7.58 -1.20
N CYS A 172 0.12 -6.65 -1.88
CA CYS A 172 0.10 -6.51 -3.34
C CYS A 172 1.52 -6.60 -3.92
N THR A 173 1.66 -7.32 -5.03
CA THR A 173 2.78 -7.16 -5.94
C THR A 173 2.46 -6.04 -6.94
N VAL A 174 3.24 -4.96 -6.95
CA VAL A 174 3.02 -3.77 -7.80
C VAL A 174 4.11 -3.66 -8.85
N PHE A 175 3.73 -3.51 -10.12
CA PHE A 175 4.64 -3.46 -11.26
C PHE A 175 5.01 -2.02 -11.64
N LYS A 176 6.25 -1.83 -12.11
CA LYS A 176 6.83 -0.55 -12.53
C LYS A 176 7.42 -0.63 -13.94
#